data_AF-Q7P3U7-F1
#
_entry.id   AF-Q7P3U7-F1
#
_cell.length_a   1.000
_cell.length_b   1.000
_cell.length_c   1.000
_cell.angle_alpha   90.00
_cell.angle_beta   90.00
_cell.angle_gamma   90.00
#
_symmetry.space_group_name_H-M   'P 1'
#
loop_
_entity.id
_entity.type
_entity.pdbx_description
1 polymer ?
#
loop_
_entity_poly.entity_id
_entity_poly.type
_entity_poly.pdbx_seq_one_letter_code
_entity_poly.pdbx_strand_id
1 'polypeptide(L)'
;MEHYAPARKMIEAGIQIALSTDYNPGSCPSENLQFVMQIGAAHLKMTPKEVFKAVTINAAKAVDKQDTIGSIEVGKKADITVFDAPSMAYFLYHFGNKPY
;
A
#
# COMPACT_ATOMS: atom_id res chain seq x y z
N MET A 1 12.42 -7.07 -20.59
CA MET A 1 11.42 -7.13 -19.51
C MET A 1 11.68 -5.97 -18.59
N GLU A 2 10.68 -5.14 -18.33
CA GLU A 2 10.82 -4.02 -17.41
C GLU A 2 11.08 -4.55 -16.00
N HIS A 3 12.15 -4.07 -15.36
CA HIS A 3 12.61 -4.55 -14.07
C HIS A 3 11.97 -3.72 -12.95
N TYR A 4 10.93 -4.28 -12.32
CA TYR A 4 10.44 -3.75 -11.05
C TYR A 4 11.49 -3.87 -9.95
N ALA A 5 11.40 -3.02 -8.93
CA ALA A 5 12.26 -3.08 -7.75
C ALA A 5 12.19 -4.46 -7.06
N PRO A 6 13.29 -4.96 -6.46
CA PRO A 6 13.36 -6.30 -5.87
C PRO A 6 12.71 -6.36 -4.48
N ALA A 7 11.44 -5.95 -4.37
CA ALA A 7 10.74 -5.81 -3.09
C ALA A 7 10.75 -7.10 -2.25
N ARG A 8 10.59 -8.27 -2.88
CA ARG A 8 10.65 -9.56 -2.17
C ARG A 8 11.99 -9.78 -1.46
N LYS A 9 13.11 -9.53 -2.15
CA LYS A 9 14.45 -9.63 -1.55
C LYS A 9 14.64 -8.63 -0.41
N MET A 10 14.14 -7.40 -0.58
CA MET A 10 14.20 -6.37 0.46
C MET A 10 13.44 -6.80 1.72
N ILE A 11 12.23 -7.35 1.55
CA ILE A 11 11.39 -7.81 2.67
C ILE A 11 12.02 -9.02 3.37
N GLU A 12 12.58 -9.98 2.62
CA GLU A 12 13.32 -11.12 3.19
C GLU A 12 14.56 -10.68 3.97
N ALA A 13 15.16 -9.54 3.60
CA ALA A 13 16.25 -8.90 4.34
C ALA A 13 15.78 -8.02 5.53
N GLY A 14 14.47 -7.99 5.83
CA GLY A 14 13.91 -7.21 6.95
C GLY A 14 13.64 -5.74 6.65
N ILE A 15 13.76 -5.29 5.40
CA ILE A 15 13.50 -3.90 5.01
C ILE A 15 11.99 -3.63 4.97
N GLN A 16 11.57 -2.54 5.58
CA GLN A 16 10.19 -2.06 5.51
C GLN A 16 9.97 -1.32 4.19
N ILE A 17 9.00 -1.81 3.40
CA ILE A 17 8.63 -1.21 2.11
C ILE A 17 7.40 -0.32 2.30
N ALA A 18 7.43 0.87 1.72
CA ALA A 18 6.26 1.73 1.50
C ALA A 18 5.91 1.77 0.01
N LEU A 19 4.62 1.90 -0.30
CA LEU A 19 4.11 2.07 -1.67
C LEU A 19 3.38 3.41 -1.77
N SER A 20 3.54 4.10 -2.90
CA SER A 20 2.92 5.39 -3.20
C SER A 20 2.52 5.46 -4.67
N THR A 21 1.56 6.34 -4.99
CA THR A 21 1.16 6.62 -6.38
C THR A 21 2.28 7.22 -7.20
N ASP A 22 3.24 7.91 -6.57
CA ASP A 22 4.18 8.78 -7.25
C ASP A 22 3.45 9.78 -8.18
N TYR A 23 2.27 10.26 -7.76
CA TYR A 23 1.39 11.05 -8.63
C TYR A 23 2.08 12.29 -9.17
N ASN A 24 2.29 12.31 -10.49
CA ASN A 24 2.93 13.41 -11.19
C ASN A 24 2.57 13.38 -12.70
N PRO A 25 2.58 14.53 -13.40
CA PRO A 25 2.19 14.60 -14.81
C PRO A 25 3.19 13.96 -15.79
N GLY A 26 4.43 13.68 -15.36
CA GLY A 26 5.51 13.22 -16.23
C GLY A 26 5.54 11.69 -16.40
N SER A 27 5.59 10.95 -15.30
CA SER A 27 5.77 9.50 -15.30
C SER A 27 4.58 8.71 -14.75
N CYS A 28 3.80 9.28 -13.81
CA CYS A 28 2.69 8.57 -13.19
C CYS A 28 1.45 9.48 -12.99
N PRO A 29 0.68 9.74 -14.07
CA PRO A 29 -0.52 10.57 -14.01
C PRO A 29 -1.73 9.79 -13.46
N SER A 30 -1.60 9.21 -12.27
CA SER A 30 -2.64 8.43 -11.61
C SER A 30 -2.70 8.69 -10.11
N GLU A 31 -3.89 9.03 -9.62
CA GLU A 31 -4.19 9.21 -8.19
C GLU A 31 -4.64 7.88 -7.53
N ASN A 32 -4.73 6.80 -8.31
CA ASN A 32 -5.32 5.55 -7.87
C ASN A 32 -4.34 4.71 -7.04
N LEU A 33 -4.37 4.87 -5.72
CA LEU A 33 -3.55 4.07 -4.80
C LEU A 33 -3.88 2.57 -4.84
N GLN A 34 -5.14 2.19 -5.07
CA GLN A 34 -5.53 0.77 -5.16
C GLN A 34 -4.85 0.09 -6.35
N PHE A 35 -4.62 0.81 -7.46
CA PHE A 35 -3.85 0.31 -8.59
C PHE A 35 -2.38 0.08 -8.23
N VAL A 36 -1.75 0.97 -7.46
CA VAL A 36 -0.38 0.73 -6.96
C VAL A 36 -0.32 -0.46 -6.01
N MET A 37 -1.32 -0.63 -5.15
CA MET A 37 -1.43 -1.80 -4.27
C MET A 37 -1.50 -3.10 -5.08
N GLN A 38 -2.23 -3.10 -6.21
CA GLN A 38 -2.25 -4.21 -7.17
C GLN A 38 -0.88 -4.50 -7.78
N ILE A 39 -0.15 -3.48 -8.22
CA ILE A 39 1.22 -3.65 -8.73
C ILE A 39 2.12 -4.28 -7.65
N GLY A 40 1.96 -3.86 -6.39
CA GLY A 40 2.62 -4.45 -5.24
C GLY A 40 2.40 -5.97 -5.12
N ALA A 41 1.15 -6.40 -5.24
CA ALA A 41 0.81 -7.82 -5.17
C ALA A 41 1.30 -8.60 -6.42
N ALA A 42 0.96 -8.13 -7.62
CA ALA A 42 1.15 -8.86 -8.86
C ALA A 42 2.62 -8.88 -9.35
N HIS A 43 3.29 -7.73 -9.26
CA HIS A 43 4.62 -7.51 -9.84
C HIS A 43 5.74 -7.48 -8.81
N LEU A 44 5.51 -6.90 -7.63
CA LEU A 44 6.50 -6.84 -6.54
C LEU A 44 6.50 -8.06 -5.61
N LYS A 45 5.60 -9.03 -5.87
CA LYS A 45 5.48 -10.29 -5.11
C LYS A 45 5.30 -10.05 -3.61
N MET A 46 4.45 -9.07 -3.28
CA MET A 46 4.05 -8.79 -1.91
C MET A 46 2.76 -9.53 -1.58
N THR A 47 2.69 -10.09 -0.38
CA THR A 47 1.45 -10.63 0.17
C THR A 47 0.44 -9.51 0.44
N PRO A 48 -0.87 -9.79 0.49
CA PRO A 48 -1.87 -8.75 0.82
C PRO A 48 -1.55 -8.00 2.11
N LYS A 49 -1.12 -8.71 3.17
CA LYS A 49 -0.73 -8.09 4.44
C LYS A 49 0.46 -7.14 4.30
N GLU A 50 1.46 -7.48 3.47
CA GLU A 50 2.60 -6.60 3.22
C GLU A 50 2.20 -5.36 2.42
N VAL A 51 1.32 -5.51 1.43
CA VAL A 51 0.78 -4.37 0.65
C VAL A 51 0.01 -3.42 1.56
N PHE A 52 -0.89 -3.92 2.41
CA PHE A 52 -1.62 -3.06 3.35
C PHE A 52 -0.70 -2.35 4.34
N LYS A 53 0.31 -3.03 4.89
CA LYS A 53 1.34 -2.37 5.73
C LYS A 53 2.10 -1.29 4.95
N ALA A 54 2.40 -1.53 3.68
CA ALA A 54 3.15 -0.62 2.83
C ALA A 54 2.43 0.71 2.55
N VAL A 55 1.09 0.71 2.53
CA VAL A 55 0.28 1.92 2.34
C VAL A 55 -0.34 2.47 3.63
N THR A 56 -0.01 1.90 4.79
CA THR A 56 -0.48 2.37 6.10
C THR A 56 0.71 2.69 7.00
N ILE A 57 1.11 1.79 7.89
CA ILE A 57 2.13 2.06 8.90
C ILE A 57 3.52 2.32 8.30
N ASN A 58 3.91 1.64 7.23
CA ASN A 58 5.21 1.90 6.60
C ASN A 58 5.20 3.22 5.81
N ALA A 59 4.08 3.57 5.17
CA ALA A 59 3.93 4.88 4.53
C ALA A 59 3.97 6.01 5.56
N ALA A 60 3.32 5.84 6.71
CA ALA A 60 3.40 6.80 7.82
C ALA A 60 4.83 6.96 8.34
N LYS A 61 5.59 5.88 8.50
CA LYS A 61 7.02 5.91 8.85
C LYS A 61 7.87 6.63 7.81
N ALA A 62 7.57 6.44 6.52
CA ALA A 62 8.32 7.07 5.44
C ALA A 62 8.21 8.61 5.43
N VAL A 63 7.25 9.17 6.17
CA VAL A 63 7.04 10.62 6.31
C VAL A 63 7.05 11.07 7.79
N ASP A 64 7.69 10.31 8.68
CA ASP A 64 7.86 10.60 10.11
C ASP A 64 6.54 10.86 10.88
N LYS A 65 5.47 10.14 10.53
CA LYS A 65 4.14 10.31 11.14
C LYS A 65 3.62 9.05 11.84
N GLN A 66 4.43 8.01 11.98
CA GLN A 66 4.02 6.73 12.59
C GLN A 66 3.44 6.86 13.99
N ASP A 67 3.83 7.88 14.76
CA ASP A 67 3.35 8.09 16.13
C ASP A 67 1.95 8.72 16.18
N THR A 68 1.44 9.20 15.04
CA THR A 68 0.14 9.91 14.94
C THR A 68 -0.87 9.25 14.03
N ILE A 69 -0.44 8.52 12.98
CA ILE A 69 -1.29 7.88 11.97
C ILE A 69 -0.71 6.55 11.47
N GLY A 70 -1.46 5.84 10.64
CA GLY A 70 -1.00 4.64 9.91
C GLY A 70 -1.32 3.32 10.61
N SER A 71 -1.91 3.35 11.79
CA SER A 71 -2.39 2.16 12.52
C SER A 71 -3.52 2.53 13.49
N ILE A 72 -4.30 1.52 13.89
CA ILE A 72 -5.42 1.67 14.83
C ILE A 72 -4.90 1.37 16.23
N GLU A 73 -4.48 2.42 16.94
CA GLU A 73 -3.92 2.34 18.30
C GLU A 73 -4.43 3.51 19.14
N VAL A 74 -4.54 3.32 20.45
CA VAL A 74 -4.96 4.39 21.38
C VAL A 74 -3.98 5.56 21.31
N GLY A 75 -4.51 6.78 21.21
CA GLY A 75 -3.71 8.01 21.12
C GLY A 75 -3.39 8.48 19.70
N LYS A 76 -3.56 7.63 18.68
CA LYS A 76 -3.44 8.02 17.26
C LYS A 76 -4.75 8.62 16.74
N LYS A 77 -4.68 9.31 15.59
CA LYS A 77 -5.87 9.84 14.93
C LYS A 77 -6.78 8.72 14.43
N ALA A 78 -8.09 8.93 14.53
CA ALA A 78 -9.10 7.99 14.05
C ALA A 78 -9.34 8.10 12.52
N ASP A 79 -8.26 8.09 11.74
CA ASP A 79 -8.31 8.14 10.26
C ASP A 79 -8.53 6.71 9.73
N ILE A 80 -9.80 6.32 9.53
CA ILE A 80 -10.20 4.94 9.23
C ILE A 80 -11.02 4.88 7.94
N THR A 81 -10.72 3.88 7.10
CA THR A 81 -11.53 3.52 5.94
C THR A 81 -12.10 2.12 6.11
N VAL A 82 -13.39 1.96 5.86
CA VAL A 82 -14.07 0.65 5.82
C VAL A 82 -14.26 0.25 4.37
N PHE A 83 -13.89 -0.99 4.05
CA PHE A 83 -14.05 -1.55 2.71
C PHE A 83 -15.11 -2.65 2.73
N ASP A 84 -16.04 -2.61 1.77
CA ASP A 84 -16.93 -3.73 1.50
C ASP A 84 -16.17 -4.78 0.68
N ALA A 85 -15.46 -5.65 1.39
CA ALA A 85 -14.71 -6.74 0.80
C ALA A 85 -14.65 -7.94 1.77
N PRO A 86 -14.84 -9.17 1.29
CA PRO A 86 -14.79 -10.36 2.14
C PRO A 86 -13.37 -10.67 2.64
N SER A 87 -12.32 -10.09 2.03
CA SER A 87 -10.93 -10.26 2.48
C SER A 87 -9.99 -9.20 1.86
N MET A 88 -8.80 -9.04 2.46
CA MET A 88 -7.71 -8.22 1.89
C MET A 88 -7.29 -8.66 0.49
N ALA A 89 -7.26 -9.98 0.24
CA ALA A 89 -6.89 -10.52 -1.07
C ALA A 89 -7.94 -10.16 -2.12
N TYR A 90 -9.23 -10.23 -1.77
CA TYR A 90 -10.32 -9.82 -2.66
C TYR A 90 -10.27 -8.33 -2.97
N PHE A 91 -10.03 -7.47 -1.96
CA PHE A 91 -9.88 -6.03 -2.17
C PHE A 91 -8.77 -5.70 -3.17
N LEU A 92 -7.65 -6.42 -3.08
CA LEU A 92 -6.57 -6.27 -4.05
C LEU A 92 -7.00 -6.80 -5.41
N TYR A 93 -7.52 -8.02 -5.52
CA TYR A 93 -7.92 -8.64 -6.79
C TYR A 93 -9.01 -7.86 -7.56
N HIS A 94 -10.05 -7.40 -6.86
CA HIS A 94 -11.25 -6.76 -7.42
C HIS A 94 -11.16 -5.22 -7.40
N PHE A 95 -10.02 -4.69 -7.85
CA PHE A 95 -9.73 -3.26 -7.88
C PHE A 95 -10.50 -2.48 -8.96
N GLY A 96 -10.63 -1.16 -8.75
CA GLY A 96 -11.23 -0.27 -9.76
C GLY A 96 -12.77 -0.24 -9.76
N ASN A 97 -13.42 -1.07 -8.95
CA ASN A 97 -14.84 -0.90 -8.65
C ASN A 97 -15.01 0.25 -7.68
N LYS A 98 -16.02 1.10 -7.90
CA LYS A 98 -16.34 2.17 -6.97
C LYS A 98 -16.66 1.56 -5.60
N PRO A 99 -15.99 1.99 -4.52
CA PRO A 99 -16.29 1.50 -3.17
C PRO A 99 -17.49 2.24 -2.58
N TYR A 100 -18.60 2.36 -3.32
CA TYR A 100 -19.91 2.85 -2.84
C TYR A 100 -21.00 2.44 -3.82
#